data_AF-A0A1G8EHW3-F1
#
_entry.id   AF-A0A1G8EHW3-F1
#
_cell.length_a   1.000
_cell.length_b   1.000
_cell.length_c   1.000
_cell.angle_alpha   90.00
_cell.angle_beta   90.00
_cell.angle_gamma   90.00
#
_symmetry.space_group_name_H-M   'P 1'
#
loop_
_entity.id
_entity.type
_entity.pdbx_description
1 polymer ?
#
loop_
_entity_poly.entity_id
_entity_poly.type
_entity_poly.pdbx_seq_one_letter_code
_entity_poly.pdbx_strand_id
1 'polypeptide(L)' 'MRTPEFPGQPHQETLAMAKSRKRPNKAKSLVAQPLFRSRQETPLKGKGSYRREASHNWEASSLLAA' A
#
# COMPACT_ATOMS: atom_id res chain seq x y z
N MET A 1 -48.42 -33.01 38.43
CA MET A 1 -47.83 -32.55 37.15
C MET A 1 -46.58 -31.74 37.48
N ARG A 2 -45.38 -32.33 37.44
CA ARG A 2 -44.11 -31.60 37.63
C ARG A 2 -43.54 -31.29 36.25
N THR A 3 -43.22 -30.04 35.98
CA THR A 3 -42.47 -29.59 34.80
C THR A 3 -41.06 -30.18 34.80
N PRO A 4 -40.52 -30.65 33.66
CA PRO A 4 -39.12 -31.01 33.59
C PRO A 4 -38.28 -29.73 33.35
N GLU A 5 -37.39 -29.44 34.29
CA GLU A 5 -36.32 -28.45 34.11
C GLU A 5 -35.36 -28.94 33.02
N PHE A 6 -35.26 -28.22 31.91
CA PHE A 6 -34.28 -28.48 30.86
C PHE A 6 -32.91 -27.98 31.31
N PRO A 7 -31.85 -28.81 31.32
CA PRO A 7 -30.51 -28.33 31.62
C PRO A 7 -30.08 -27.35 30.51
N GLY A 8 -29.85 -26.10 30.90
CA GLY A 8 -29.32 -25.06 30.03
C GLY A 8 -28.06 -25.54 29.32
N GLN A 9 -28.09 -25.52 28.00
CA GLN A 9 -26.88 -25.73 27.21
C GLN A 9 -25.88 -24.62 27.54
N PRO A 10 -24.59 -24.91 27.74
CA PRO A 10 -23.60 -23.85 27.74
C PRO A 10 -23.65 -23.22 26.35
N HIS A 11 -24.10 -21.96 26.32
CA HIS A 11 -23.84 -21.07 25.21
C HIS A 11 -22.33 -21.17 24.95
N GLN A 12 -21.95 -21.60 23.75
CA GLN A 12 -20.56 -21.74 23.38
C GLN A 12 -19.93 -20.34 23.45
N GLU A 13 -19.35 -20.03 24.61
CA GLU A 13 -18.61 -18.80 24.86
C GLU A 13 -17.43 -18.80 23.90
N THR A 14 -17.61 -18.07 22.80
CA THR A 14 -16.58 -17.33 22.06
C THR A 14 -15.20 -17.98 21.93
N LEU A 15 -15.11 -19.24 21.49
CA LEU A 15 -13.87 -19.78 20.89
C LEU A 15 -13.62 -19.24 19.47
N ALA A 16 -14.01 -17.99 19.21
CA ALA A 16 -13.69 -17.25 17.99
C ALA A 16 -12.47 -16.34 18.18
N MET A 17 -11.57 -16.64 19.13
CA MET A 17 -10.48 -15.72 19.46
C MET A 17 -9.12 -16.39 19.67
N ALA A 18 -8.70 -17.24 18.73
CA ALA A 18 -7.26 -17.46 18.47
C ALA A 18 -7.04 -18.28 17.19
N LYS A 19 -7.75 -17.97 16.08
CA LYS A 19 -7.16 -18.31 14.79
C LYS A 19 -5.88 -17.47 14.71
N SER A 20 -4.72 -18.13 14.84
CA SER A 20 -3.43 -17.45 14.70
C SER A 20 -3.54 -16.53 13.49
N ARG A 21 -3.38 -15.22 13.71
CA ARG A 21 -3.58 -14.25 12.63
C ARG A 21 -2.63 -14.68 11.53
N LYS A 22 -3.18 -15.22 10.42
CA LYS A 22 -2.40 -15.74 9.30
C LYS A 22 -1.43 -14.63 8.93
N ARG A 23 -0.15 -14.80 9.28
CA ARG A 23 0.86 -13.80 8.97
C ARG A 23 0.82 -13.63 7.45
N PRO A 24 0.73 -12.40 6.95
CA PRO A 24 0.78 -12.17 5.51
C PRO A 24 1.97 -12.92 4.94
N ASN A 25 1.75 -13.68 3.87
CA ASN A 25 2.82 -14.43 3.23
C ASN A 25 3.99 -13.45 2.97
N LYS A 26 5.19 -13.80 3.44
CA LYS A 26 6.37 -12.91 3.39
C LYS A 26 6.63 -12.42 1.96
N ALA A 27 6.45 -13.28 0.95
CA ALA A 27 6.62 -12.88 -0.45
C ALA A 27 5.57 -11.84 -0.88
N LYS A 28 4.30 -12.03 -0.49
CA LYS A 28 3.23 -11.04 -0.76
C LYS A 28 3.50 -9.71 -0.04
N SER A 29 4.06 -9.78 1.17
CA SER A 29 4.46 -8.59 1.91
C SER A 29 5.62 -7.84 1.23
N LEU A 30 6.57 -8.55 0.62
CA LEU A 30 7.67 -7.94 -0.13
C LEU A 30 7.15 -7.28 -1.41
N VAL A 31 6.34 -7.98 -2.20
CA VAL A 31 5.78 -7.43 -3.46
C VAL A 31 4.93 -6.18 -3.22
N ALA A 32 4.26 -6.07 -2.06
CA ALA A 32 3.48 -4.88 -1.70
C ALA A 32 4.35 -3.68 -1.28
N GLN A 33 5.66 -3.84 -1.08
CA GLN A 33 6.54 -2.72 -0.75
C GLN A 33 6.67 -1.77 -1.96
N PRO A 34 6.83 -0.45 -1.72
CA PRO A 34 7.07 0.53 -2.79
C PRO A 34 8.28 0.20 -3.68
N LEU A 35 9.22 -0.58 -3.16
CA LEU A 35 10.39 -1.08 -3.88
C LEU A 35 10.02 -1.82 -5.17
N PHE A 36 8.96 -2.63 -5.12
CA PHE A 36 8.49 -3.46 -6.24
C PHE A 36 7.26 -2.88 -6.94
N ARG A 37 7.00 -1.57 -6.80
CA ARG A 37 5.91 -0.91 -7.55
C ARG A 37 6.16 -0.99 -9.06
N SER A 38 5.08 -0.99 -9.84
CA SER A 38 5.18 -0.85 -11.29
C SER A 38 5.90 0.46 -11.66
N ARG A 39 6.75 0.37 -12.69
CA ARG A 39 7.44 1.51 -13.27
C ARG A 39 6.98 1.64 -14.70
N GLN A 40 6.55 2.84 -15.06
CA GLN A 40 6.17 3.19 -16.42
C GLN A 40 7.25 4.13 -16.96
N GLU A 41 7.89 3.75 -18.06
CA GLU A 41 8.85 4.61 -18.74
C GLU A 41 8.13 5.79 -19.39
N THR A 42 8.80 6.94 -19.44
CA THR A 42 8.26 8.12 -20.12
C THR A 42 8.37 7.93 -21.63
N PRO A 43 7.27 8.02 -22.39
CA PRO A 43 7.30 7.80 -23.83
C PRO A 43 8.06 8.93 -24.53
N LEU A 44 8.89 8.58 -25.52
CA LEU A 44 9.65 9.55 -26.31
C LEU A 44 8.75 10.36 -27.28
N LYS A 45 7.60 9.79 -27.67
CA LYS A 45 6.65 10.40 -28.60
C LYS A 45 5.22 9.99 -28.23
N GLY A 46 4.26 10.90 -28.44
CA GLY A 46 2.83 10.65 -28.22
C GLY A 46 2.32 11.27 -26.93
N LYS A 47 1.31 10.63 -26.30
CA LYS A 47 0.68 11.17 -25.09
C LYS A 47 1.69 11.17 -23.93
N GLY A 48 1.87 12.34 -23.30
CA GLY A 48 2.80 12.49 -22.18
C GLY A 48 4.27 12.64 -22.61
N SER A 49 4.57 12.74 -23.90
CA SER A 49 5.93 13.02 -24.39
C SER A 49 6.26 14.51 -24.50
N TYR A 50 5.28 15.40 -24.27
CA TYR A 50 5.52 16.84 -24.31
C TYR A 50 6.45 17.24 -23.16
N ARG A 51 7.59 17.83 -23.50
CA ARG A 51 8.55 18.40 -22.55
C ARG A 51 8.31 19.90 -22.49
N ARG A 52 8.07 20.43 -21.29
CA ARG A 52 8.16 21.87 -21.07
C ARG A 52 9.65 22.21 -21.02
N GLU A 53 10.16 22.78 -22.09
CA GLU A 53 11.49 23.41 -22.07
C GLU A 53 11.39 24.70 -21.23
N ALA A 54 11.60 24.57 -19.92
CA ALA A 54 11.66 25.69 -18.99
C ALA A 54 12.73 25.42 -17.94
N SER A 55 14.00 25.49 -18.37
CA SER A 55 15.18 25.88 -17.58
C SER A 55 16.44 25.56 -18.39
N HIS A 56 16.81 26.42 -19.32
CA HIS A 56 18.22 26.56 -19.70
C HIS A 56 18.54 28.06 -19.67
N ASN A 57 19.43 28.44 -18.75
CA ASN A 57 20.17 29.72 -18.66
C ASN A 57 19.59 30.87 -17.82
N TRP A 58 19.20 30.65 -16.56
CA TRP A 58 19.15 31.79 -15.61
C TRP A 58 20.54 32.12 -15.02
N GLU A 59 21.53 31.23 -15.14
CA GLU A 59 22.91 31.46 -14.67
C GLU A 59 23.79 32.27 -15.64
N ALA A 60 23.30 32.68 -16.82
CA ALA A 60 24.09 33.42 -17.81
C ALA A 60 24.04 34.96 -17.67
N SER A 61 23.52 35.49 -16.56
CA SER A 61 23.56 36.93 -16.29
C SER A 61 23.51 37.21 -14.79
N SER A 62 24.69 37.34 -14.17
CA SER A 62 25.04 38.48 -13.31
C SER A 62 26.45 38.32 -12.70
N LEU A 63 27.34 39.20 -13.17
CA LEU A 63 28.44 39.85 -12.46
C LEU A 63 29.69 39.02 -12.13
N LEU A 64 30.76 39.30 -12.90
CA LEU A 64 32.14 39.22 -12.43
C LEU A 64 32.27 40.09 -11.16
N ALA A 65 32.49 39.46 -10.02
CA ALA A 65 33.04 40.15 -8.86
C ALA A 65 34.54 40.32 -9.08
N ALA A 66 35.00 41.56 -9.15
CA ALA A 66 36.38 41.97 -8.96
C ALA A 66 36.44 42.91 -7.76
#